data_AF-A0A142WQ92-F1
#
_entry.id   AF-A0A142WQ92-F1
#
_cell.length_a   1.000
_cell.length_b   1.000
_cell.length_c   1.000
_cell.angle_alpha   90.00
_cell.angle_beta   90.00
_cell.angle_gamma   90.00
#
_symmetry.space_group_name_H-M   'P 1'
#
loop_
_entity.id
_entity.type
_entity.pdbx_description
1 polymer ?
#
loop_
_entity_poly.entity_id
_entity_poly.type
_entity_poly.pdbx_seq_one_letter_code
_entity_poly.pdbx_strand_id
1 'polypeptide(L)'
;MDGIVLWNDESAFLRRLSKGWGILSLSGCPDEQAVADYVCARGFATQTGNAIRLSSVGKRLSRFVQEHSVPMLQVPAVELA
;
A
#
# COMPACT_ATOMS: atom_id res chain seq x y z
N MET A 1 18.91 -2.80 -5.73
CA MET A 1 17.74 -2.48 -4.90
C MET A 1 17.08 -3.80 -4.56
N ASP A 2 17.15 -4.20 -3.30
CA ASP A 2 16.47 -5.41 -2.81
C ASP A 2 14.96 -5.16 -2.78
N GLY A 3 14.18 -6.13 -3.23
CA GLY A 3 12.71 -6.05 -3.22
C GLY A 3 12.14 -5.90 -1.81
N ILE A 4 10.85 -5.60 -1.70
CA ILE A 4 10.16 -5.54 -0.41
C ILE A 4 9.28 -6.77 -0.22
N VAL A 5 9.05 -7.13 1.04
CA VAL A 5 8.01 -8.09 1.40
C VAL A 5 6.81 -7.30 1.90
N LEU A 6 5.66 -7.52 1.27
CA LEU A 6 4.36 -7.09 1.79
C LEU A 6 3.72 -8.28 2.48
N TRP A 7 3.26 -8.09 3.72
CA TRP A 7 2.47 -9.09 4.42
C TRP A 7 0.99 -8.90 4.07
N ASN A 8 0.16 -9.78 4.63
CA ASN A 8 -1.25 -9.84 4.30
C ASN A 8 -1.97 -8.52 4.61
N ASP A 9 -1.58 -7.83 5.69
CA ASP A 9 -2.22 -6.59 6.14
C ASP A 9 -1.90 -5.41 5.23
N GLU A 10 -0.64 -5.21 4.84
CA GLU A 10 -0.28 -4.16 3.88
C GLU A 10 -0.88 -4.45 2.50
N SER A 11 -0.91 -5.74 2.11
CA SER A 11 -1.53 -6.18 0.86
C SER A 11 -3.05 -5.96 0.87
N ALA A 12 -3.73 -6.21 1.99
CA ALA A 12 -5.14 -5.93 2.17
C ALA A 12 -5.43 -4.42 2.16
N PHE A 13 -4.56 -3.63 2.82
CA PHE A 13 -4.67 -2.18 2.86
C PHE A 13 -4.52 -1.56 1.48
N LEU A 14 -3.52 -1.97 0.69
CA LEU A 14 -3.33 -1.52 -0.69
C LEU A 14 -4.50 -1.90 -1.61
N ARG A 15 -5.07 -3.10 -1.43
CA ARG A 15 -6.29 -3.52 -2.14
C ARG A 15 -7.48 -2.64 -1.80
N ARG A 16 -7.66 -2.31 -0.51
CA ARG A 16 -8.72 -1.42 -0.04
C ARG A 16 -8.57 -0.01 -0.59
N LEU A 17 -7.34 0.52 -0.60
CA LEU A 17 -6.99 1.79 -1.24
C LEU A 17 -7.31 1.80 -2.74
N SER A 18 -6.95 0.74 -3.47
CA SER A 18 -7.25 0.65 -4.90
C SER A 18 -8.76 0.60 -5.18
N LYS A 19 -9.54 -0.08 -4.35
CA LYS A 19 -11.01 -0.09 -4.47
C LYS A 19 -11.62 1.29 -4.20
N GLY A 20 -11.01 2.08 -3.32
CA GLY A 20 -11.38 3.47 -3.03
C GLY A 20 -10.89 4.49 -4.06
N TRP A 21 -10.67 4.09 -5.33
CA TRP A 21 -10.12 4.96 -6.38
C TRP A 21 -8.72 5.52 -6.06
N GLY A 22 -7.98 4.84 -5.17
CA GLY A 22 -6.67 5.26 -4.70
C GLY A 22 -6.72 6.30 -3.59
N ILE A 23 -7.87 6.50 -2.92
CA ILE A 23 -8.02 7.36 -1.74
C ILE A 23 -8.72 6.57 -0.63
N LEU A 24 -8.20 6.63 0.59
CA LEU A 24 -8.78 5.98 1.76
C LEU A 24 -8.74 6.93 2.96
N SER A 25 -9.87 7.13 3.62
CA SER A 25 -9.91 7.83 4.92
C SER A 25 -9.57 6.86 6.04
N LEU A 26 -8.60 7.22 6.88
CA LEU A 26 -8.19 6.47 8.06
C LEU A 26 -9.26 6.60 9.14
N SER A 27 -9.57 5.48 9.80
CA SER A 27 -10.56 5.42 10.88
C SER A 27 -10.03 5.94 12.23
N GLY A 28 -8.72 6.18 12.33
CA GLY A 28 -8.03 6.52 13.58
C GLY A 28 -7.64 5.29 14.41
N CYS A 29 -7.80 4.07 13.87
CA CYS A 29 -7.31 2.85 14.50
C CYS A 29 -5.77 2.82 14.47
N PRO A 30 -5.08 2.48 15.58
CA PRO A 30 -3.61 2.46 15.64
C PRO A 30 -2.98 1.53 14.61
N ASP A 31 -3.56 0.35 14.37
CA ASP A 31 -3.06 -0.61 13.39
C ASP A 31 -3.18 -0.07 11.96
N GLU A 32 -4.30 0.58 11.64
CA GLU A 32 -4.50 1.20 10.33
C GLU A 32 -3.51 2.36 10.13
N GLN A 33 -3.24 3.12 11.18
CA GLN A 33 -2.25 4.20 11.17
C GLN A 33 -0.82 3.66 10.99
N ALA A 34 -0.46 2.55 11.62
CA ALA A 34 0.86 1.94 11.45
C ALA A 34 1.09 1.45 10.01
N VAL A 35 0.10 0.81 9.40
CA VAL A 35 0.16 0.38 7.99
C VAL A 35 0.22 1.59 7.05
N ALA A 36 -0.58 2.61 7.34
CA ALA A 36 -0.57 3.90 6.66
C ALA A 36 0.81 4.57 6.67
N ASP A 37 1.42 4.68 7.85
CA ASP A 37 2.75 5.28 8.02
C ASP A 37 3.81 4.47 7.28
N TYR A 38 3.72 3.13 7.30
CA TYR A 38 4.61 2.26 6.56
C TYR A 38 4.53 2.49 5.04
N VAL A 39 3.32 2.48 4.46
CA VAL A 39 3.16 2.70 3.01
C VAL A 39 3.57 4.12 2.59
N CYS A 40 3.40 5.11 3.47
CA CYS A 40 3.88 6.47 3.26
C CYS A 40 5.40 6.59 3.33
N ALA A 41 6.04 5.99 4.34
CA ALA A 41 7.50 5.98 4.49
C ALA A 41 8.21 5.31 3.29
N ARG A 42 7.54 4.36 2.65
CA ARG A 42 8.02 3.68 1.44
C ARG A 42 7.72 4.43 0.13
N GLY A 43 6.97 5.53 0.19
CA GLY A 43 6.59 6.32 -1.00
C GLY A 43 5.46 5.72 -1.84
N PHE A 44 4.75 4.71 -1.33
CA PHE A 44 3.60 4.09 -2.03
C PHE A 44 2.33 4.91 -1.87
N ALA A 45 2.24 5.70 -0.82
CA ALA A 45 1.12 6.58 -0.61
C ALA A 45 1.57 7.92 -0.01
N THR A 46 0.69 8.90 -0.09
CA THR A 46 0.86 10.21 0.53
C THR A 46 -0.33 10.44 1.45
N GLN A 47 -0.05 10.81 2.69
CA GLN A 47 -1.08 11.18 3.65
C GLN A 47 -1.37 12.68 3.55
N THR A 48 -2.65 13.03 3.57
CA THR A 48 -3.15 14.41 3.62
C THR A 48 -4.25 14.47 4.67
N GLY A 49 -3.90 14.97 5.86
CA GLY A 49 -4.77 14.91 7.03
C GLY A 49 -5.09 13.47 7.41
N ASN A 50 -6.39 13.14 7.47
CA ASN A 50 -6.87 11.78 7.76
C ASN A 50 -7.09 10.93 6.49
N ALA A 51 -6.70 11.41 5.32
CA ALA A 51 -6.82 10.66 4.08
C ALA A 51 -5.45 10.20 3.58
N ILE A 52 -5.39 8.99 3.05
CA ILE A 52 -4.24 8.44 2.33
C ILE A 52 -4.58 8.32 0.86
N ARG A 53 -3.63 8.73 0.01
CA ARG A 53 -3.74 8.65 -1.43
C ARG A 53 -2.59 7.84 -2.02
N LEU A 54 -2.88 6.90 -2.92
CA LEU A 54 -1.85 6.13 -3.62
C LEU A 54 -1.00 7.03 -4.53
N SER A 55 0.31 6.87 -4.44
CA SER A 55 1.27 7.40 -5.40
C SER A 55 1.23 6.60 -6.71
N SER A 56 1.93 7.07 -7.75
CA SER A 56 2.07 6.31 -9.00
C SER A 56 2.67 4.92 -8.77
N VAL A 57 3.65 4.82 -7.87
CA VAL A 57 4.27 3.56 -7.46
C VAL A 57 3.26 2.70 -6.69
N GLY A 58 2.55 3.27 -5.71
CA GLY A 58 1.53 2.54 -4.97
C GLY A 58 0.37 2.03 -5.83
N LYS A 59 0.01 2.74 -6.91
CA LYS A 59 -0.98 2.26 -7.88
C LYS A 59 -0.49 1.01 -8.62
N ARG A 60 0.74 1.02 -9.12
CA ARG A 60 1.36 -0.16 -9.76
C ARG A 60 1.43 -1.33 -8.78
N LEU A 61 1.92 -1.06 -7.58
CA LEU A 61 1.99 -2.02 -6.48
C LEU A 61 0.62 -2.62 -6.14
N SER A 62 -0.41 -1.78 -6.03
CA SER A 62 -1.76 -2.23 -5.69
C SER A 62 -2.38 -3.11 -6.78
N ARG A 63 -2.01 -2.90 -8.06
CA ARG A 63 -2.42 -3.75 -9.17
C ARG A 63 -1.68 -5.09 -9.10
N PHE A 64 -0.37 -5.06 -8.88
CA PHE A 64 0.44 -6.26 -8.70
C PHE A 64 -0.07 -7.14 -7.55
N VAL A 65 -0.41 -6.53 -6.40
CA VAL A 65 -1.00 -7.23 -5.25
C VAL A 65 -2.40 -7.80 -5.55
N GLN A 66 -3.19 -7.16 -6.42
CA GLN A 66 -4.50 -7.69 -6.84
C GLN A 66 -4.34 -8.93 -7.74
N GLU A 67 -3.33 -8.93 -8.60
CA GLU A 67 -3.01 -10.05 -9.48
C GLU A 67 -2.39 -11.21 -8.70
N HIS A 68 -1.63 -10.92 -7.65
CA HIS A 68 -0.95 -11.91 -6.80
C HIS A 68 -1.54 -11.92 -5.39
N SER A 69 -2.71 -12.55 -5.23
CA SER A 69 -3.40 -12.66 -3.93
C SER A 69 -2.77 -13.75 -3.05
N VAL A 70 -1.60 -13.48 -2.50
CA VAL A 70 -0.87 -14.36 -1.57
C VAL A 70 -0.69 -13.72 -0.18
N PRO A 71 -0.57 -14.50 0.91
CA PRO A 71 -0.41 -13.98 2.28
C PRO A 71 0.89 -13.19 2.50
N MET A 72 1.90 -13.47 1.68
CA MET A 72 3.20 -12.82 1.71
C MET A 72 3.63 -12.62 0.26
N LEU A 73 3.78 -11.36 -0.16
CA LEU A 73 4.14 -11.01 -1.51
C LEU A 73 5.53 -10.38 -1.54
N GLN A 74 6.47 -11.04 -2.21
CA GLN A 74 7.73 -10.43 -2.57
C GLN A 74 7.52 -9.54 -3.79
N VAL A 75 7.69 -8.24 -3.59
CA VAL A 75 7.63 -7.25 -4.66
C VAL A 75 9.06 -6.97 -5.13
N PRO A 76 9.39 -7.33 -6.38
CA PRO A 76 10.72 -7.06 -6.92
C PRO A 76 10.91 -5.55 -7.10
N ALA A 77 12.14 -5.06 -6.93
CA ALA A 77 12.44 -3.63 -7.01
C ALA A 77 12.09 -2.99 -8.37
N VAL A 78 11.95 -3.79 -9.44
CA VAL A 78 11.48 -3.32 -10.76
C VAL A 78 10.05 -2.76 -10.73
N GLU A 79 9.21 -3.24 -9.81
CA GLU A 79 7.86 -2.71 -9.60
C GLU A 79 7.84 -1.48 -8.69
N LEU A 80 8.97 -1.17 -8.06
CA LEU A 80 9.17 -0.01 -7.18
C LEU A 80 9.88 1.16 -7.90
N ALA A 81 10.42 0.91 -9.10
CA ALA A 81 11.17 1.87 -9.92
C ALA A 81 10.28 2.68 -10.87
#